data_AF-A0A0L0GBI1-F1
#
_entry.id   AF-A0A0L0GBI1-F1
#
_cell.length_a   1.000
_cell.length_b   1.000
_cell.length_c   1.000
_cell.angle_alpha   90.00
_cell.angle_beta   90.00
_cell.angle_gamma   90.00
#
_symmetry.space_group_name_H-M   'P 1'
#
loop_
_entity.id
_entity.type
_entity.pdbx_description
1 polymer ?
#
loop_
_entity_poly.entity_id
_entity_poly.type
_entity_poly.pdbx_seq_one_letter_code
_entity_poly.pdbx_strand_id
1 'polypeptide(L)'
;MTHTQTQAHSHIRSQGSCSHTFLRKGEHERARLHSPQPLKRTRMQEKSDYEPPRRLSLNTIIHDMNKYIDTPIMRRHLAWNVKETIMPEQFYTRCFNTSHCSLVSGAAALILGHVTLGIMCLFVWLTSVNYWRYPCVGFRRTIDIVTVQATLWTHIYKAMSVAAYQHLYMATVAVGMLCYGRARYHHFRGDHDNDTKWHCTMHLIGNASNVILYVGLLTT
;
A
#
# COMPACT_ATOMS: atom_id res chain seq x y z
N MET A 1 33.06 46.68 27.34
CA MET A 1 32.30 47.13 26.16
C MET A 1 31.56 45.91 25.62
N THR A 2 30.56 45.32 26.28
CA THR A 2 29.19 45.83 26.55
C THR A 2 28.54 46.50 25.35
N HIS A 3 27.90 45.71 24.49
CA HIS A 3 26.66 46.13 23.83
C HIS A 3 25.72 44.93 23.62
N THR A 4 24.73 44.92 24.49
CA THR A 4 23.44 44.25 24.42
C THR A 4 22.63 44.83 23.26
N GLN A 5 21.95 44.00 22.45
CA GLN A 5 20.59 44.36 21.99
C GLN A 5 19.78 43.16 21.49
N THR A 6 18.84 42.81 22.36
CA THR A 6 17.58 42.10 22.19
C THR A 6 16.74 42.69 21.05
N GLN A 7 16.06 41.86 20.26
CA GLN A 7 14.67 42.14 19.89
C GLN A 7 13.90 40.86 19.52
N ALA A 8 12.97 40.53 20.41
CA ALA A 8 11.94 39.54 20.25
C ALA A 8 10.74 40.18 19.54
N HIS A 9 10.15 39.48 18.57
CA HIS A 9 8.80 39.77 18.11
C HIS A 9 7.98 38.48 18.11
N SER A 10 7.27 38.27 19.21
CA SER A 10 6.20 37.29 19.36
C SER A 10 4.91 37.83 18.74
N HIS A 11 4.51 37.29 17.59
CA HIS A 11 3.15 37.49 17.08
C HIS A 11 2.26 36.33 17.51
N ILE A 12 1.59 36.52 18.64
CA ILE A 12 0.48 35.70 19.11
C ILE A 12 -0.77 36.17 18.34
N ARG A 13 -1.31 35.32 17.46
CA ARG A 13 -2.65 35.53 16.88
C ARG A 13 -3.64 34.64 17.62
N SER A 14 -4.59 35.33 18.26
CA SER A 14 -5.70 34.83 19.03
C SER A 14 -6.78 34.18 18.16
N GLN A 15 -7.30 33.06 18.67
CA GLN A 15 -8.71 32.68 18.79
C GLN A 15 -9.61 32.64 17.53
N GLY A 16 -10.08 31.43 17.25
CA GLY A 16 -11.26 31.15 16.44
C GLY A 16 -11.85 29.80 16.86
N SER A 17 -12.53 29.77 18.02
CA SER A 17 -13.28 28.62 18.51
C SER A 17 -14.60 28.52 17.76
N CYS A 18 -14.71 27.60 16.80
CA CYS A 18 -15.96 27.29 16.11
C CYS A 18 -16.56 26.03 16.71
N SER A 19 -17.45 26.21 17.68
CA SER A 19 -18.26 25.15 18.28
C SER A 19 -19.46 24.87 17.37
N HIS A 20 -19.40 23.80 16.56
CA HIS A 20 -20.59 23.25 15.90
C HIS A 20 -21.08 22.03 16.65
N THR A 21 -22.06 22.28 17.52
CA THR A 21 -23.02 21.33 18.05
C THR A 21 -23.92 20.90 16.88
N PHE A 22 -23.82 19.66 16.39
CA PHE A 22 -24.85 19.10 15.50
C PHE A 22 -25.44 17.81 16.07
N LEU A 23 -26.67 18.00 16.51
CA LEU A 23 -27.76 17.10 16.87
C LEU A 23 -27.65 15.64 16.40
N ARG A 24 -27.76 14.78 17.42
CA ARG A 24 -28.20 13.39 17.41
C ARG A 24 -29.73 13.34 17.26
N LYS A 25 -30.30 12.62 16.28
CA LYS A 25 -31.66 12.03 16.31
C LYS A 25 -32.00 11.19 15.06
N GLY A 26 -32.69 10.06 15.26
CA GLY A 26 -33.24 9.18 14.22
C GLY A 26 -32.54 7.81 14.21
N GLU A 27 -32.77 6.90 15.15
CA GLU A 27 -34.01 6.14 15.38
C GLU A 27 -34.60 5.48 14.14
N HIS A 28 -34.65 4.14 14.21
CA HIS A 28 -35.73 3.27 13.76
C HIS A 28 -36.31 3.51 12.37
N GLU A 29 -36.09 2.58 11.43
CA GLU A 29 -37.21 1.78 10.90
C GLU A 29 -36.79 0.74 9.84
N ARG A 30 -37.43 -0.42 9.96
CA ARG A 30 -37.78 -1.37 8.88
C ARG A 30 -36.72 -2.35 8.41
N ALA A 31 -36.60 -3.40 9.22
CA ALA A 31 -36.72 -4.76 8.70
C ALA A 31 -38.03 -4.91 7.90
N ARG A 32 -37.94 -5.19 6.60
CA ARG A 32 -39.00 -5.86 5.84
C ARG A 32 -38.42 -7.07 5.14
N LEU A 33 -38.77 -8.22 5.69
CA LEU A 33 -38.68 -9.54 5.08
C LEU A 33 -39.37 -9.52 3.71
N HIS A 34 -38.58 -9.70 2.64
CA HIS A 34 -39.11 -10.13 1.36
C HIS A 34 -38.81 -11.63 1.21
N SER A 35 -39.86 -12.44 1.38
CA SER A 35 -39.83 -13.86 1.03
C SER A 35 -39.59 -14.02 -0.47
N PRO A 36 -38.59 -14.81 -0.91
CA PRO A 36 -38.36 -15.06 -2.33
C PRO A 36 -39.46 -15.97 -2.89
N GLN A 37 -40.07 -15.54 -4.00
CA GLN A 37 -40.99 -16.38 -4.76
C GLN A 37 -40.24 -17.48 -5.52
N PRO A 38 -40.80 -18.70 -5.62
CA PRO A 38 -40.19 -19.80 -6.37
C PRO A 38 -40.24 -19.54 -7.88
N LEU A 39 -39.06 -19.38 -8.48
CA LEU A 39 -38.86 -19.27 -9.92
C LEU A 39 -39.30 -20.56 -10.64
N LYS A 40 -40.33 -20.44 -11.49
CA LYS A 40 -40.74 -21.51 -12.42
C LYS A 40 -39.61 -21.76 -13.42
N ARG A 41 -39.05 -22.96 -13.37
CA ARG A 41 -37.95 -23.44 -14.20
C ARG A 41 -38.49 -23.92 -15.55
N THR A 42 -38.55 -23.03 -16.54
CA THR A 42 -38.89 -23.40 -17.93
C THR A 42 -37.68 -24.08 -18.56
N ARG A 43 -37.80 -25.38 -18.83
CA ARG A 43 -36.74 -26.19 -19.45
C ARG A 43 -36.74 -25.90 -20.96
N MET A 44 -35.94 -24.93 -21.41
CA MET A 44 -35.65 -24.79 -22.83
C MET A 44 -34.66 -25.88 -23.24
N GLN A 45 -35.10 -26.78 -24.13
CA GLN A 45 -34.21 -27.68 -24.86
C GLN A 45 -33.58 -26.88 -26.00
N GLU A 46 -32.43 -26.28 -25.73
CA GLU A 46 -31.58 -25.66 -26.73
C GLU A 46 -30.78 -26.77 -27.44
N LYS A 47 -31.14 -27.05 -28.69
CA LYS A 47 -30.32 -27.90 -29.57
C LYS A 47 -29.04 -27.11 -29.89
N SER A 48 -27.96 -27.48 -29.22
CA SER A 48 -26.63 -26.94 -29.44
C SER A 48 -26.05 -27.51 -30.74
N ASP A 49 -26.20 -26.76 -31.83
CA ASP A 49 -25.41 -26.95 -33.06
C ASP A 49 -23.96 -26.52 -32.78
N TYR A 50 -23.20 -27.41 -32.16
CA TYR A 50 -21.79 -27.20 -31.86
C TYR A 50 -20.97 -27.42 -33.13
N GLU A 51 -20.69 -26.34 -33.88
CA GLU A 51 -19.60 -26.37 -34.84
C GLU A 51 -18.26 -26.36 -34.09
N PRO A 52 -17.35 -27.31 -34.36
CA PRO A 52 -16.02 -27.29 -33.75
C PRO A 52 -15.26 -26.03 -34.21
N PRO A 53 -14.54 -25.35 -33.29
CA PRO A 53 -13.85 -24.11 -33.62
C PRO A 53 -12.81 -24.36 -34.71
N ARG A 54 -12.96 -23.65 -35.84
CA ARG A 54 -11.95 -23.62 -36.91
C ARG A 54 -10.62 -23.18 -36.31
N ARG A 55 -9.55 -23.95 -36.55
CA ARG A 55 -8.19 -23.61 -36.09
C ARG A 55 -7.78 -22.27 -36.72
N LEU A 56 -7.86 -21.19 -35.93
CA LEU A 56 -7.36 -19.88 -36.32
C LEU A 56 -5.84 -19.96 -36.47
N SER A 57 -5.34 -19.53 -37.62
CA SER A 57 -3.91 -19.45 -37.85
C SER A 57 -3.30 -18.37 -36.95
N LEU A 58 -2.09 -18.60 -36.44
CA LEU A 58 -1.36 -17.64 -35.60
C LEU A 58 -1.26 -16.25 -36.28
N ASN A 59 -1.14 -16.23 -37.60
CA ASN A 59 -1.06 -15.01 -38.39
C ASN A 59 -2.37 -14.21 -38.38
N THR A 60 -3.52 -14.91 -38.38
CA THR A 60 -4.83 -14.26 -38.27
C THR A 60 -5.01 -13.63 -36.90
N ILE A 61 -4.54 -14.30 -35.84
CA ILE A 61 -4.58 -13.79 -34.47
C ILE A 61 -3.69 -12.54 -34.34
N ILE A 62 -2.45 -12.60 -34.84
CA ILE A 62 -1.51 -11.46 -34.79
C ILE A 62 -2.06 -10.27 -35.58
N HIS A 63 -2.63 -10.50 -36.76
CA HIS A 63 -3.21 -9.45 -37.58
C HIS A 63 -4.42 -8.79 -36.90
N ASP A 64 -5.33 -9.58 -36.32
CA ASP A 64 -6.47 -9.03 -35.57
C ASP A 64 -5.99 -8.24 -34.35
N MET A 65 -5.01 -8.73 -33.60
CA MET A 65 -4.46 -8.00 -32.46
C MET A 65 -3.87 -6.63 -32.87
N ASN A 66 -3.12 -6.57 -33.97
CA ASN A 66 -2.56 -5.31 -34.48
C ASN A 66 -3.65 -4.32 -34.91
N LYS A 67 -4.76 -4.82 -35.47
CA LYS A 67 -5.92 -3.99 -35.83
C LYS A 67 -6.58 -3.32 -34.63
N TYR A 68 -6.60 -3.99 -33.47
CA TYR A 68 -7.13 -3.38 -32.23
C TYR A 68 -6.17 -2.34 -31.64
N ILE A 69 -4.85 -2.62 -31.68
CA ILE A 69 -3.81 -1.72 -31.18
C ILE A 69 -3.81 -0.36 -31.91
N ASP A 70 -4.13 -0.34 -33.20
CA ASP A 70 -4.12 0.89 -33.99
C ASP A 70 -5.39 1.74 -33.93
N THR A 71 -6.40 1.32 -33.15
CA THR A 71 -7.63 2.12 -33.04
C THR A 71 -7.36 3.46 -32.33
N PRO A 72 -7.99 4.58 -32.75
CA PRO A 72 -7.86 5.87 -32.09
C PRO A 72 -8.26 5.85 -30.60
N ILE A 73 -9.10 4.88 -30.21
CA ILE A 73 -9.50 4.61 -28.83
C ILE A 73 -8.32 4.05 -28.03
N MET A 74 -7.61 3.08 -28.58
CA MET A 74 -6.42 2.51 -27.95
C MET A 74 -5.26 3.52 -27.95
N ARG A 75 -5.16 4.35 -28.99
CA ARG A 75 -4.19 5.46 -29.05
C ARG A 75 -4.52 6.58 -28.04
N ARG A 76 -5.80 6.87 -27.77
CA ARG A 76 -6.22 7.72 -26.64
C ARG A 76 -5.94 7.05 -25.30
N HIS A 77 -6.25 5.77 -25.11
CA HIS A 77 -5.88 5.05 -23.87
C HIS A 77 -4.36 4.93 -23.67
N LEU A 78 -3.58 4.87 -24.74
CA LEU A 78 -2.12 4.95 -24.71
C LEU A 78 -1.63 6.39 -24.46
N ALA A 79 -2.33 7.42 -24.94
CA ALA A 79 -2.03 8.82 -24.63
C ALA A 79 -2.41 9.20 -23.18
N TRP A 80 -3.35 8.49 -22.56
CA TRP A 80 -3.61 8.51 -21.11
C TRP A 80 -2.50 7.80 -20.28
N ASN A 81 -1.46 7.22 -20.90
CA ASN A 81 -0.37 6.54 -20.18
C ASN A 81 0.77 7.44 -19.70
N VAL A 82 0.68 8.77 -19.85
CA VAL A 82 1.40 9.64 -18.89
C VAL A 82 0.57 9.63 -17.61
N LYS A 83 0.61 8.53 -16.84
CA LYS A 83 -0.05 8.52 -15.53
C LYS A 83 0.68 9.54 -14.69
N GLU A 84 0.05 10.67 -14.40
CA GLU A 84 0.61 11.64 -13.48
C GLU A 84 1.07 10.90 -12.21
N THR A 85 2.37 11.01 -11.93
CA THR A 85 2.91 10.42 -10.71
C THR A 85 2.28 11.15 -9.54
N ILE A 86 2.03 10.45 -8.44
CA ILE A 86 1.38 11.06 -7.27
C ILE A 86 2.24 12.13 -6.57
N MET A 87 3.52 12.22 -6.95
CA MET A 87 4.48 13.19 -6.47
C MET A 87 5.61 13.40 -7.48
N PRO A 88 6.36 14.51 -7.41
CA PRO A 88 7.57 14.73 -8.22
C PRO A 88 8.66 13.66 -8.00
N GLU A 89 9.46 13.43 -9.04
CA GLU A 89 10.50 12.38 -9.10
C GLU A 89 11.49 12.39 -7.95
N GLN A 90 12.02 13.57 -7.63
CA GLN A 90 12.98 13.77 -6.55
C GLN A 90 12.53 13.21 -5.19
N PHE A 91 11.20 13.14 -4.95
CA PHE A 91 10.65 12.64 -3.70
C PHE A 91 10.45 11.13 -3.75
N TYR A 92 9.82 10.58 -4.80
CA TYR A 92 9.57 9.15 -4.84
C TYR A 92 10.83 8.30 -5.06
N THR A 93 11.88 8.85 -5.66
CA THR A 93 13.18 8.16 -5.80
C THR A 93 13.77 7.78 -4.44
N ARG A 94 13.48 8.56 -3.38
CA ARG A 94 13.88 8.21 -2.01
C ARG A 94 13.18 6.93 -1.55
N CYS A 95 11.86 6.86 -1.73
CA CYS A 95 11.07 5.67 -1.39
C CYS A 95 11.47 4.45 -2.23
N PHE A 96 11.80 4.66 -3.51
CA PHE A 96 12.35 3.62 -4.38
C PHE A 96 13.65 3.04 -3.81
N ASN A 97 14.60 3.90 -3.46
CA ASN A 97 15.88 3.48 -2.89
C ASN A 97 15.69 2.79 -1.53
N THR A 98 14.87 3.34 -0.63
CA THR A 98 14.64 2.74 0.69
C THR A 98 13.80 1.48 0.63
N SER A 99 13.11 1.18 -0.47
CA SER A 99 12.42 -0.10 -0.64
C SER A 99 13.40 -1.28 -0.67
N HIS A 100 14.67 -1.04 -1.01
CA HIS A 100 15.70 -2.08 -1.04
C HIS A 100 16.09 -2.57 0.37
N CYS A 101 15.75 -1.82 1.44
CA CYS A 101 15.94 -2.28 2.81
C CYS A 101 15.15 -3.57 3.11
N SER A 102 14.01 -3.80 2.45
CA SER A 102 13.22 -5.04 2.58
C SER A 102 13.90 -6.26 1.99
N LEU A 103 14.78 -6.08 1.00
CA LEU A 103 15.63 -7.16 0.50
C LEU A 103 16.66 -7.56 1.54
N VAL A 104 17.25 -6.60 2.25
CA VAL A 104 18.25 -6.84 3.30
C VAL A 104 17.63 -7.59 4.48
N SER A 105 16.46 -7.16 4.97
CA SER A 105 15.76 -7.86 6.05
C SER A 105 15.29 -9.25 5.61
N GLY A 106 14.80 -9.39 4.37
CA GLY A 106 14.45 -10.69 3.79
C GLY A 106 15.64 -11.65 3.73
N ALA A 107 16.81 -11.19 3.28
CA ALA A 107 18.03 -11.98 3.28
C ALA A 107 18.45 -12.39 4.70
N ALA A 108 18.36 -11.46 5.68
CA ALA A 108 18.64 -11.77 7.08
C ALA A 108 17.71 -12.86 7.63
N ALA A 109 16.40 -12.79 7.32
CA ALA A 109 15.45 -13.83 7.72
C ALA A 109 15.83 -15.20 7.16
N LEU A 110 16.23 -15.27 5.88
CA LEU A 110 16.63 -16.51 5.22
C LEU A 110 17.91 -17.10 5.83
N ILE A 111 18.91 -16.25 6.10
CA ILE A 111 20.17 -16.67 6.76
C ILE A 111 19.90 -17.27 8.14
N LEU A 112 18.93 -16.70 8.87
CA LEU A 112 18.53 -17.17 10.20
C LEU A 112 17.52 -18.34 10.17
N GLY A 113 17.22 -18.89 8.99
CA GLY A 113 16.33 -20.06 8.84
C GLY A 113 14.83 -19.75 8.84
N HIS A 114 14.44 -18.47 8.88
CA HIS A 114 13.03 -18.03 8.90
C HIS A 114 12.45 -17.91 7.49
N VAL A 115 12.33 -19.04 6.78
CA VAL A 115 11.97 -19.11 5.35
C VAL A 115 10.69 -18.34 5.02
N THR A 116 9.61 -18.56 5.79
CA THR A 116 8.32 -17.89 5.54
C THR A 116 8.43 -16.37 5.66
N LEU A 117 9.14 -15.86 6.66
CA LEU A 117 9.30 -14.41 6.88
C LEU A 117 10.20 -13.78 5.81
N GLY A 118 11.24 -14.50 5.39
CA GLY A 118 12.10 -14.09 4.28
C GLY A 118 11.34 -13.97 2.96
N ILE A 119 10.51 -14.96 2.61
CA ILE A 119 9.67 -14.93 1.40
C ILE A 119 8.69 -13.75 1.44
N MET A 120 8.07 -13.47 2.60
CA MET A 120 7.16 -12.33 2.74
C MET A 120 7.89 -11.00 2.54
N CYS A 121 9.10 -10.83 3.09
CA CYS A 121 9.91 -9.64 2.86
C CYS A 121 10.33 -9.49 1.38
N LEU A 122 10.60 -10.61 0.70
CA LEU A 122 10.87 -10.61 -0.74
C LEU A 122 9.65 -10.13 -1.54
N PHE A 123 8.44 -10.56 -1.18
CA PHE A 123 7.21 -10.06 -1.80
C PHE A 123 7.03 -8.55 -1.57
N VAL A 124 7.25 -8.07 -0.35
CA VAL A 124 7.22 -6.62 -0.06
C VAL A 124 8.23 -5.88 -0.93
N TRP A 125 9.47 -6.35 -1.02
CA TRP A 125 10.48 -5.72 -1.87
C TRP A 125 10.04 -5.67 -3.34
N LEU A 126 9.55 -6.79 -3.89
CA LEU A 126 9.09 -6.87 -5.27
C LEU A 126 7.92 -5.91 -5.54
N THR A 127 6.90 -5.88 -4.66
CA THR A 127 5.74 -5.01 -4.85
C THR A 127 6.10 -3.55 -4.69
N SER A 128 6.94 -3.22 -3.72
CA SER A 128 7.35 -1.84 -3.42
C SER A 128 8.23 -1.27 -4.52
N VAL A 129 9.24 -2.00 -5.00
CA VAL A 129 10.07 -1.55 -6.14
C VAL A 129 9.22 -1.39 -7.40
N ASN A 130 8.30 -2.32 -7.67
CA ASN A 130 7.39 -2.24 -8.81
C ASN A 130 6.42 -1.04 -8.74
N TYR A 131 6.00 -0.66 -7.53
CA TYR A 131 5.18 0.53 -7.31
C TYR A 131 6.00 1.81 -7.42
N TRP A 132 7.09 1.93 -6.66
CA TRP A 132 7.88 3.15 -6.52
C TRP A 132 8.70 3.52 -7.76
N ARG A 133 8.93 2.61 -8.72
CA ARG A 133 9.54 2.97 -10.01
C ARG A 133 8.73 4.01 -10.79
N TYR A 134 7.40 4.02 -10.58
CA TYR A 134 6.49 4.94 -11.24
C TYR A 134 5.18 5.01 -10.41
N PRO A 135 5.15 5.82 -9.34
CA PRO A 135 4.08 5.75 -8.36
C PRO A 135 2.83 6.44 -8.89
N CYS A 136 1.83 5.64 -9.24
CA CYS A 136 0.52 6.10 -9.71
C CYS A 136 -0.59 5.49 -8.83
N VAL A 137 -1.74 6.15 -8.73
CA VAL A 137 -2.93 5.51 -8.16
C VAL A 137 -3.32 4.32 -9.06
N GLY A 138 -3.70 3.20 -8.45
CA GLY A 138 -4.17 2.01 -9.17
C GLY A 138 -3.66 0.70 -8.61
N PHE A 139 -3.75 -0.35 -9.43
CA PHE A 139 -3.57 -1.74 -9.02
C PHE A 139 -2.22 -2.04 -8.36
N ARG A 140 -1.11 -1.51 -8.89
CA ARG A 140 0.24 -1.71 -8.32
C ARG A 140 0.34 -1.23 -6.88
N ARG A 141 -0.25 -0.07 -6.58
CA ARG A 141 -0.32 0.49 -5.23
C ARG A 141 -1.16 -0.40 -4.30
N THR A 142 -2.30 -0.88 -4.79
CA THR A 142 -3.18 -1.74 -3.99
C THR A 142 -2.49 -3.05 -3.62
N ILE A 143 -1.82 -3.70 -4.58
CA ILE A 143 -1.03 -4.91 -4.31
C ILE A 143 0.02 -4.62 -3.24
N ASP A 144 0.82 -3.57 -3.42
CA ASP A 144 1.90 -3.23 -2.48
C ASP A 144 1.37 -3.01 -1.05
N ILE A 145 0.31 -2.24 -0.89
CA ILE A 145 -0.32 -2.01 0.41
C ILE A 145 -0.82 -3.32 1.03
N VAL A 146 -1.51 -4.17 0.25
CA VAL A 146 -2.03 -5.46 0.75
C VAL A 146 -0.88 -6.38 1.18
N THR A 147 0.19 -6.46 0.37
CA THR A 147 1.37 -7.28 0.67
C THR A 147 2.10 -6.80 1.93
N VAL A 148 2.30 -5.48 2.09
CA VAL A 148 2.90 -4.90 3.30
C VAL A 148 2.03 -5.20 4.52
N GLN A 149 0.71 -5.05 4.43
CA GLN A 149 -0.19 -5.31 5.55
C GLN A 149 -0.23 -6.79 5.93
N ALA A 150 -0.34 -7.69 4.96
CA ALA A 150 -0.29 -9.14 5.21
C ALA A 150 1.04 -9.55 5.87
N THR A 151 2.15 -8.95 5.42
CA THR A 151 3.47 -9.18 5.98
C THR A 151 3.55 -8.68 7.43
N LEU A 152 3.08 -7.46 7.70
CA LEU A 152 3.06 -6.86 9.03
C LEU A 152 2.25 -7.72 10.02
N TRP A 153 1.02 -8.10 9.66
CA TRP A 153 0.18 -8.94 10.53
C TRP A 153 0.82 -10.31 10.80
N THR A 154 1.46 -10.91 9.79
CA THR A 154 2.19 -12.17 9.95
C THR A 154 3.36 -12.01 10.93
N HIS A 155 4.13 -10.92 10.82
CA HIS A 155 5.25 -10.67 11.72
C HIS A 155 4.78 -10.37 13.16
N ILE A 156 3.68 -9.61 13.33
CA ILE A 156 3.05 -9.40 14.65
C ILE A 156 2.58 -10.72 15.25
N TYR A 157 1.91 -11.57 14.47
CA TYR A 157 1.47 -12.89 14.94
C TYR A 157 2.66 -13.74 15.41
N LYS A 158 3.75 -13.78 14.64
CA LYS A 158 4.98 -14.48 15.03
C LYS A 158 5.68 -13.86 16.24
N ALA A 159 5.60 -12.55 16.43
CA ALA A 159 6.17 -11.89 17.60
C ALA A 159 5.48 -12.30 18.91
N MET A 160 4.20 -12.72 18.87
CA MET A 160 3.49 -13.16 20.06
C MET A 160 4.02 -14.47 20.65
N SER A 161 4.76 -15.27 19.89
CA SER A 161 5.40 -16.48 20.39
C SER A 161 6.82 -16.26 20.89
N VAL A 162 7.38 -15.05 20.77
CA VAL A 162 8.77 -14.77 21.12
C VAL A 162 8.88 -14.34 22.58
N ALA A 163 9.75 -14.98 23.36
CA ALA A 163 10.01 -14.56 24.75
C ALA A 163 11.00 -13.39 24.84
N ALA A 164 12.08 -13.43 24.05
CA ALA A 164 13.13 -12.41 24.09
C ALA A 164 12.85 -11.26 23.09
N TYR A 165 13.00 -10.01 23.53
CA TYR A 165 12.86 -8.82 22.68
C TYR A 165 11.46 -8.57 22.09
N GLN A 166 10.41 -9.32 22.49
CA GLN A 166 9.03 -9.08 22.04
C GLN A 166 8.60 -7.62 22.28
N HIS A 167 8.83 -7.09 23.48
CA HIS A 167 8.46 -5.71 23.79
C HIS A 167 9.22 -4.69 22.93
N LEU A 168 10.50 -4.95 22.64
CA LEU A 168 11.31 -4.09 21.78
C LEU A 168 10.79 -4.13 20.33
N TYR A 169 10.44 -5.31 19.82
CA TYR A 169 9.78 -5.45 18.53
C TYR A 169 8.46 -4.66 18.49
N MET A 170 7.58 -4.85 19.47
CA MET A 170 6.28 -4.16 19.50
C MET A 170 6.43 -2.63 19.63
N ALA A 171 7.40 -2.16 20.41
CA ALA A 171 7.71 -0.74 20.52
C ALA A 171 8.19 -0.15 19.19
N THR A 172 9.09 -0.84 18.49
CA THR A 172 9.60 -0.36 17.19
C THR A 172 8.53 -0.42 16.09
N VAL A 173 7.64 -1.41 16.10
CA VAL A 173 6.42 -1.44 15.24
C VAL A 173 5.54 -0.23 15.52
N ALA A 174 5.28 0.10 16.79
CA ALA A 174 4.49 1.27 17.16
C ALA A 174 5.13 2.58 16.65
N VAL A 175 6.46 2.73 16.76
CA VAL A 175 7.18 3.87 16.19
C VAL A 175 7.06 3.90 14.67
N GLY A 176 7.15 2.76 13.99
CA GLY A 176 6.90 2.65 12.54
C GLY A 176 5.50 3.13 12.15
N MET A 177 4.47 2.74 12.89
CA MET A 177 3.09 3.20 12.68
C MET A 177 2.93 4.71 12.89
N LEU A 178 3.62 5.28 13.89
CA LEU A 178 3.67 6.74 14.09
C LEU A 178 4.35 7.45 12.92
N CYS A 179 5.44 6.90 12.39
CA CYS A 179 6.12 7.42 11.20
C CYS A 179 5.17 7.40 9.98
N TYR A 180 4.43 6.32 9.77
CA TYR A 180 3.42 6.25 8.71
C TYR A 180 2.33 7.32 8.88
N GLY A 181 1.80 7.47 10.10
CA GLY A 181 0.81 8.50 10.42
C GLY A 181 1.32 9.92 10.13
N ARG A 182 2.57 10.21 10.49
CA ARG A 182 3.24 11.49 10.16
C ARG A 182 3.42 11.68 8.66
N ALA A 183 3.87 10.66 7.93
CA ALA A 183 3.98 10.71 6.47
C ALA A 183 2.63 11.09 5.83
N ARG A 184 1.55 10.39 6.22
CA ARG A 184 0.18 10.70 5.74
C ARG A 184 -0.28 12.10 6.11
N TYR A 185 0.05 12.60 7.31
CA TYR A 185 -0.27 13.96 7.72
C TYR A 185 0.37 15.02 6.81
N HIS A 186 1.64 14.83 6.43
CA HIS A 186 2.34 15.75 5.50
C HIS A 186 1.85 15.58 4.06
N HIS A 187 1.56 14.36 3.63
CA HIS A 187 0.98 14.07 2.33
C HIS A 187 -0.30 14.86 2.06
N PHE A 188 -1.24 14.87 3.01
CA PHE A 188 -2.51 15.60 2.87
C PHE A 188 -2.35 17.12 2.86
N ARG A 189 -1.16 17.65 3.20
CA ARG A 189 -0.81 19.08 3.09
C ARG A 189 -0.04 19.42 1.82
N GLY A 190 0.23 18.44 0.95
CA GLY A 190 1.09 18.63 -0.23
C GLY A 190 2.58 18.75 0.11
N ASP A 191 2.98 18.43 1.35
CA ASP A 191 4.37 18.49 1.79
C ASP A 191 5.08 17.16 1.49
N HIS A 192 5.44 16.99 0.22
CA HIS A 192 6.05 15.75 -0.30
C HIS A 192 7.44 15.47 0.28
N ASP A 193 8.18 16.51 0.69
CA ASP A 193 9.51 16.35 1.27
C ASP A 193 9.41 15.65 2.63
N ASN A 194 8.56 16.14 3.53
CA ASN A 194 8.36 15.51 4.83
C ASN A 194 7.59 14.19 4.72
N ASP A 195 6.60 14.07 3.82
CA ASP A 195 5.92 12.78 3.54
C ASP A 195 6.96 11.67 3.27
N THR A 196 7.85 11.91 2.30
CA THR A 196 8.86 10.92 1.92
C THR A 196 9.93 10.68 2.98
N LYS A 197 10.36 11.71 3.74
CA LYS A 197 11.29 11.52 4.87
C LYS A 197 10.71 10.61 5.95
N TRP A 198 9.46 10.84 6.36
CA TRP A 198 8.79 9.99 7.35
C TRP A 198 8.52 8.58 6.81
N HIS A 199 8.16 8.45 5.53
CA HIS A 199 7.97 7.14 4.90
C HIS A 199 9.27 6.34 4.80
N CYS A 200 10.38 6.98 4.42
CA CYS A 200 11.71 6.38 4.41
C CYS A 200 12.15 5.96 5.82
N THR A 201 11.87 6.81 6.83
CA THR A 201 12.15 6.49 8.23
C THR A 201 11.36 5.26 8.68
N MET A 202 10.09 5.15 8.29
CA MET A 202 9.27 3.95 8.52
C MET A 202 9.91 2.70 7.89
N HIS A 203 10.47 2.79 6.66
CA HIS A 203 11.17 1.65 6.05
C HIS A 203 12.37 1.21 6.90
N LEU A 204 13.19 2.15 7.36
CA LEU A 204 14.38 1.83 8.15
C LEU A 204 13.99 1.18 9.49
N ILE A 205 13.04 1.78 10.21
CA ILE A 205 12.59 1.26 11.51
C ILE A 205 11.90 -0.08 11.34
N GLY A 206 10.98 -0.23 10.38
CA GLY A 206 10.27 -1.49 10.14
C GLY A 206 11.21 -2.63 9.76
N ASN A 207 12.22 -2.37 8.93
CA ASN A 207 13.22 -3.38 8.59
C ASN A 207 14.15 -3.71 9.76
N ALA A 208 14.49 -2.74 10.62
CA ALA A 208 15.20 -3.00 11.86
C ALA A 208 14.36 -3.83 12.85
N SER A 209 13.06 -3.53 12.99
CA SER A 209 12.10 -4.33 13.76
C SER A 209 12.07 -5.78 13.28
N ASN A 210 12.04 -6.00 11.97
CA ASN A 210 12.08 -7.35 11.39
C ASN A 210 13.33 -8.12 11.83
N VAL A 211 14.52 -7.51 11.78
CA VAL A 211 15.76 -8.15 12.26
C VAL A 211 15.71 -8.47 13.76
N ILE A 212 15.18 -7.56 14.58
CA ILE A 212 14.98 -7.79 16.02
C ILE A 212 14.09 -9.01 16.25
N LEU A 213 13.00 -9.13 15.49
CA LEU A 213 12.10 -10.29 15.55
C LEU A 213 12.83 -11.58 15.19
N TYR A 214 13.61 -11.59 14.11
CA TYR A 214 14.31 -12.79 13.65
C TYR A 214 15.34 -13.28 14.66
N VAL A 215 16.07 -12.37 15.30
CA VAL A 215 17.00 -12.70 16.39
C VAL A 215 16.24 -13.25 17.60
N GLY A 216 15.12 -12.63 17.99
CA GLY A 216 14.29 -13.12 19.09
C GLY A 216 13.75 -14.54 18.85
N LEU A 217 13.33 -14.83 17.62
CA LEU A 217 12.84 -16.15 17.21
C LEU A 217 13.91 -17.26 17.28
N LEU A 218 15.21 -16.94 17.25
CA LEU A 218 16.27 -17.95 17.43
C LEU A 218 16.38 -18.44 18.89
N THR A 219 15.86 -17.65 19.83
CA THR A 219 15.98 -17.91 21.28
C THR A 219 14.73 -18.54 21.88
N THR A 220 13.70 -18.75 21.06
CA THR A 220 12.42 -19.37 21.45
C THR A 220 12.41 -20.82 21.00
#